data_AF-A0A8R7Q2B3-F1
#
_entry.id   AF-A0A8R7Q2B3-F1
#
_cell.length_a   1.000
_cell.length_b   1.000
_cell.length_c   1.000
_cell.angle_alpha   90.00
_cell.angle_beta   90.00
_cell.angle_gamma   90.00
#
_symmetry.space_group_name_H-M   'P 1'
#
loop_
_entity.id
_entity.type
_entity.pdbx_description
1 polymer ?
#
loop_
_entity_poly.entity_id
_entity_poly.type
_entity_poly.pdbx_seq_one_letter_code
_entity_poly.pdbx_strand_id
1 'polypeptide(L)'
;AFLKGRQIHDGILALHEIVHEVASKGLKGVFLKLDFQKAYDRLDWSFLRLVMEHRGFDERWCSWIMQLVRSGNTAININGEVGPFFQASRGVKQ
;
A
#
# COMPACT_ATOMS: atom_id res chain seq x y z
N ALA A 1 -0.99 -2.58 -10.40
CA ALA A 1 0.38 -3.11 -10.20
C ALA A 1 0.36 -4.15 -9.07
N PHE A 2 1.38 -5.03 -9.01
CA PHE A 2 1.59 -6.05 -7.96
C PHE A 2 0.73 -7.32 -8.00
N LEU A 3 -0.19 -7.46 -8.97
CA LEU A 3 -0.92 -8.71 -9.21
C LEU A 3 -0.34 -9.41 -10.44
N LYS A 4 -0.04 -10.71 -10.31
CA LYS A 4 0.41 -11.53 -11.44
C LYS A 4 -0.61 -11.47 -12.56
N GLY A 5 -0.14 -11.24 -13.79
CA GLY A 5 -0.99 -11.16 -14.99
C GLY A 5 -1.73 -9.83 -15.17
N ARG A 6 -1.53 -8.82 -14.30
CA ARG A 6 -2.02 -7.47 -14.53
C ARG A 6 -0.87 -6.51 -14.79
N GLN A 7 -0.95 -5.80 -15.91
CA GLN A 7 -0.01 -4.78 -16.30
C GLN A 7 -0.52 -3.38 -15.96
N ILE A 8 0.37 -2.40 -15.92
CA ILE A 8 0.00 -1.00 -15.66
C ILE A 8 -0.88 -0.46 -16.79
N HIS A 9 -0.65 -0.93 -18.03
CA HIS A 9 -1.41 -0.51 -19.19
C HIS A 9 -2.89 -0.93 -19.14
N ASP A 10 -3.22 -2.04 -18.47
CA ASP A 10 -4.61 -2.51 -18.34
C ASP A 10 -5.49 -1.44 -17.67
N GLY A 11 -4.97 -0.79 -16.63
CA GLY A 11 -5.70 0.28 -15.94
C GLY A 11 -5.85 1.55 -16.78
N ILE A 12 -4.86 1.87 -17.61
CA ILE A 12 -4.90 3.02 -18.52
C ILE A 12 -5.93 2.78 -19.62
N LEU A 13 -5.95 1.58 -20.19
CA LEU A 13 -6.91 1.19 -21.22
C LEU A 13 -8.34 1.25 -20.70
N ALA A 14 -8.60 0.64 -19.53
CA ALA A 14 -9.92 0.67 -18.92
C ALA A 14 -10.39 2.11 -18.62
N LEU A 15 -9.51 2.97 -18.12
CA LEU A 15 -9.85 4.38 -17.90
C LEU A 15 -10.20 5.09 -19.21
N HIS A 16 -9.41 4.87 -20.27
CA HIS A 16 -9.64 5.47 -21.58
C HIS A 16 -10.98 5.02 -22.19
N GLU A 17 -11.32 3.74 -22.07
CA GLU A 17 -12.61 3.19 -22.52
C GLU A 17 -13.78 3.83 -21.77
N ILE A 18 -13.71 3.93 -20.43
CA ILE A 18 -14.75 4.56 -19.61
C ILE A 18 -14.93 6.04 -20.00
N VAL A 19 -13.84 6.78 -20.15
CA VAL A 19 -13.89 8.20 -20.56
C VAL A 19 -14.52 8.34 -21.94
N HIS A 20 -14.13 7.48 -22.89
CA HIS A 20 -14.67 7.50 -24.24
C HIS A 20 -16.16 7.17 -24.28
N GLU A 21 -16.61 6.18 -23.51
CA GLU A 21 -18.02 5.80 -23.42
C GLU A 21 -18.88 6.94 -22.83
N VAL A 22 -18.44 7.55 -21.73
CA VAL A 22 -19.13 8.68 -21.11
C VAL A 22 -19.26 9.85 -22.09
N ALA A 23 -18.19 10.17 -22.83
CA ALA A 23 -18.19 11.24 -23.82
C ALA A 23 -19.10 10.93 -25.02
N SER A 24 -18.98 9.74 -25.61
CA SER A 24 -19.74 9.33 -26.80
C SER A 24 -21.25 9.24 -26.55
N LYS A 25 -21.66 8.86 -25.34
CA LYS A 25 -23.07 8.76 -24.93
C LYS A 25 -23.62 10.06 -24.32
N GLY A 26 -22.81 11.12 -24.21
CA GLY A 26 -23.21 12.38 -23.60
C GLY A 26 -23.59 12.27 -22.12
N LEU A 27 -23.03 11.28 -21.41
CA LEU A 27 -23.33 11.03 -20.01
C LEU A 27 -22.59 12.03 -19.12
N LYS A 28 -23.21 12.40 -18.00
CA LYS A 28 -22.52 13.16 -16.95
C LYS A 28 -21.88 12.17 -15.98
N GLY A 29 -20.59 12.34 -15.71
CA GLY A 29 -19.84 11.49 -14.80
C GLY A 29 -18.80 12.29 -14.01
N VAL A 30 -18.37 11.74 -12.87
CA VAL A 30 -17.31 12.30 -12.03
C VAL A 30 -16.20 11.27 -11.91
N PHE A 31 -14.96 11.71 -12.15
CA PHE A 31 -13.77 10.88 -11.95
C PHE A 31 -13.13 11.22 -10.61
N LEU A 32 -13.08 10.25 -9.71
CA LEU A 32 -12.45 10.39 -8.40
C LEU A 32 -11.12 9.64 -8.39
N LYS A 33 -10.01 10.38 -8.25
CA LYS A 33 -8.69 9.81 -7.99
C LYS A 33 -8.35 9.97 -6.52
N LEU A 34 -8.21 8.85 -5.83
CA LEU A 34 -7.71 8.80 -4.45
C LEU A 34 -6.29 8.29 -4.46
N ASP A 35 -5.42 8.93 -3.70
CA ASP A 35 -4.04 8.51 -3.51
C ASP A 35 -3.67 8.56 -2.03
N PHE A 36 -2.81 7.65 -1.60
CA PHE A 36 -2.39 7.54 -0.21
C PHE A 36 -0.99 8.13 -0.03
N GLN A 37 -0.90 9.25 0.68
CA GLN A 37 0.40 9.84 1.02
C GLN A 37 1.22 8.87 1.88
N LYS A 38 2.39 8.46 1.40
CA LYS A 38 3.33 7.57 2.10
C LYS A 38 2.63 6.32 2.64
N ALA A 39 1.87 5.63 1.78
CA ALA A 39 1.04 4.49 2.15
C ALA A 39 1.79 3.43 2.99
N TYR A 40 3.03 3.13 2.59
CA TYR A 40 3.85 2.14 3.28
C TYR A 40 4.38 2.64 4.62
N ASP A 41 4.75 3.92 4.77
CA ASP A 41 5.23 4.47 6.04
C ASP A 41 4.11 4.69 7.07
N ARG A 42 2.87 4.87 6.60
CA ARG A 42 1.71 5.22 7.43
C ARG A 42 0.82 4.03 7.80
N LEU A 43 1.12 2.84 7.29
CA LEU A 43 0.32 1.65 7.54
C LEU A 43 0.26 1.34 9.04
N ASP A 44 -0.94 1.28 9.61
CA ASP A 44 -1.13 0.85 10.99
C ASP A 44 -1.00 -0.68 11.10
N TRP A 45 -0.23 -1.14 12.08
CA TRP A 45 0.06 -2.55 12.29
C TRP A 45 -1.10 -3.35 12.86
N SER A 46 -1.96 -2.72 13.66
CA SER A 46 -3.17 -3.36 14.17
C SER A 46 -4.16 -3.57 13.02
N PHE A 47 -4.29 -2.58 12.15
CA PHE A 47 -5.06 -2.69 10.91
C PHE A 47 -4.51 -3.77 9.98
N LEU A 48 -3.19 -3.83 9.77
CA LEU A 48 -2.57 -4.89 8.96
C LEU A 48 -2.92 -6.29 9.49
N ARG A 49 -2.76 -6.51 10.80
CA ARG A 49 -3.11 -7.78 11.45
C ARG A 49 -4.59 -8.13 11.25
N LEU A 50 -5.48 -7.17 11.53
CA LEU A 50 -6.92 -7.33 11.37
C LEU A 50 -7.29 -7.76 9.95
N VAL A 51 -6.69 -7.12 8.93
CA VAL A 51 -6.92 -7.46 7.52
C VAL A 51 -6.45 -8.87 7.20
N MET A 52 -5.28 -9.29 7.69
CA MET A 52 -4.78 -10.65 7.48
C MET A 52 -5.71 -11.70 8.12
N GLU A 53 -6.15 -11.50 9.35
CA GLU A 53 -7.09 -12.39 10.03
C GLU A 53 -8.42 -12.49 9.26
N HIS A 54 -8.97 -11.36 8.80
CA HIS A 54 -10.20 -11.33 8.01
C HIS A 54 -10.05 -11.98 6.62
N ARG A 55 -8.84 -12.01 6.07
CA ARG A 55 -8.54 -12.68 4.79
C ARG A 55 -8.28 -14.17 4.96
N GLY A 56 -8.35 -14.70 6.19
CA GLY A 56 -8.24 -16.12 6.48
C GLY A 56 -6.80 -16.63 6.56
N PHE A 57 -5.82 -15.74 6.79
CA PHE A 57 -4.46 -16.17 7.12
C PHE A 57 -4.45 -16.84 8.50
N ASP A 58 -3.68 -17.91 8.67
CA ASP A 58 -3.55 -18.57 9.96
C ASP A 58 -2.72 -17.73 10.95
N GLU A 59 -2.95 -17.97 12.25
CA GLU A 59 -2.31 -17.21 13.33
C GLU A 59 -0.78 -17.30 13.28
N ARG A 60 -0.21 -18.41 12.80
CA ARG A 60 1.26 -18.56 12.70
C ARG A 60 1.80 -17.61 11.63
N TRP A 61 1.17 -17.54 10.47
CA TRP A 61 1.51 -16.58 9.42
C TRP A 61 1.33 -15.13 9.86
N CYS A 62 0.20 -14.82 10.50
CA CYS A 62 -0.03 -13.49 11.08
C CYS A 62 1.09 -13.12 12.07
N SER A 63 1.43 -14.02 12.99
CA SER A 63 2.50 -13.81 13.97
C SER A 63 3.86 -13.55 13.31
N TRP A 64 4.23 -14.31 12.29
CA TRP A 64 5.49 -14.11 11.56
C TRP A 64 5.57 -12.74 10.88
N ILE A 65 4.50 -12.31 10.20
CA ILE A 65 4.47 -10.98 9.59
C ILE A 65 4.51 -9.89 10.66
N MET A 66 3.77 -10.05 11.76
CA MET A 66 3.79 -9.08 12.86
C MET A 66 5.17 -8.96 13.52
N GLN A 67 5.92 -10.05 13.63
CA GLN A 67 7.30 -10.01 14.12
C GLN A 67 8.20 -9.24 13.15
N LEU A 68 8.10 -9.51 11.84
CA LEU A 68 8.88 -8.83 10.80
C LEU A 68 8.67 -7.31 10.77
N VAL A 69 7.42 -6.85 10.87
CA VAL A 69 7.14 -5.40 10.81
C VAL A 69 7.54 -4.70 12.11
N ARG A 70 7.42 -5.37 13.27
CA ARG A 70 7.74 -4.80 14.59
C ARG A 70 9.24 -4.79 14.92
N SER A 71 10.02 -5.70 14.34
CA SER A 71 11.45 -5.82 14.61
C SER A 71 12.33 -4.79 13.88
N GLY A 72 11.72 -3.86 13.15
CA GLY A 72 12.42 -2.82 12.41
C GLY A 72 12.94 -1.70 13.30
N ASN A 73 14.23 -1.74 13.64
CA ASN A 73 14.95 -0.54 14.07
C ASN A 73 15.40 0.26 12.85
N THR A 74 15.27 1.58 12.94
CA THR A 74 15.63 2.53 11.89
C THR A 74 16.49 3.63 12.51
N ALA A 75 17.42 4.19 11.74
CA ALA A 75 18.21 5.35 12.12
C ALA A 75 18.16 6.38 10.98
N ILE A 76 18.31 7.65 11.31
CA ILE A 76 18.39 8.73 10.32
C ILE A 76 19.86 8.87 9.91
N ASN A 77 20.14 8.77 8.61
CA ASN A 77 21.46 9.04 8.05
C ASN A 77 21.45 10.43 7.38
N ILE A 78 22.30 11.34 7.86
CA ILE A 78 22.50 12.66 7.27
C ILE A 78 23.96 12.75 6.84
N ASN A 79 24.21 12.83 5.54
CA ASN A 79 25.54 12.99 4.95
C ASN A 79 26.58 11.92 5.40
N GLY A 80 26.14 10.70 5.66
CA GLY A 80 27.01 9.60 6.09
C GLY A 80 27.08 9.43 7.61
N GLU A 81 26.59 10.41 8.39
CA GLU A 81 26.48 10.29 9.83
C GLU A 81 25.15 9.63 10.20
N VAL A 82 25.25 8.44 10.80
CA VAL A 82 24.10 7.66 11.27
C VAL A 82 23.79 8.07 12.70
N GLY A 83 22.59 8.62 12.90
CA GLY A 83 22.08 8.96 14.22
C GLY A 83 21.70 7.73 15.06
N PRO A 84 21.14 7.93 16.26
CA PRO A 84 20.71 6.84 17.11
C PRO A 84 19.58 6.03 16.45
N PHE A 85 19.60 4.72 16.71
CA PHE A 85 18.50 3.84 16.31
C PHE A 85 17.26 4.11 17.16
N PHE A 86 16.11 4.10 16.49
CA PHE A 86 14.79 4.14 17.12
C PHE A 86 13.92 3.04 16.53
N GLN A 87 12.94 2.60 17.32
CA GLN A 87 11.99 1.59 16.87
C GLN A 87 10.88 2.26 16.05
N ALA A 88 10.58 1.71 14.88
CA ALA A 88 9.39 2.12 14.13
C ALA A 88 8.12 1.73 14.90
N SER A 89 7.07 2.56 14.85
CA SER A 89 5.77 2.27 15.48
C SER A 89 4.67 1.94 14.48
N ARG A 90 4.93 2.16 13.19
CA ARG A 90 4.01 1.93 12.07
C ARG A 90 4.80 1.81 10.78
N GLY A 91 4.09 1.40 9.73
CA GLY A 91 4.60 1.29 8.38
C GLY A 91 5.28 -0.03 8.09
N VAL A 92 5.58 -0.27 6.83
CA VAL A 92 6.30 -1.45 6.35
C VAL A 92 7.50 -1.01 5.55
N LYS A 93 8.59 -1.79 5.63
CA LYS A 93 9.80 -1.51 4.86
C LYS A 93 9.50 -1.73 3.37
N GLN A 94 9.81 -0.72 2.56
CA GLN A 94 9.82 -0.81 1.10
C GLN A 94 11.09 -1.48 0.59
#